data_AF-A0A8C5HTH9-F1
#
_entry.id   AF-A0A8C5HTH9-F1
#
_cell.length_a   1.000
_cell.length_b   1.000
_cell.length_c   1.000
_cell.angle_alpha   90.00
_cell.angle_beta   90.00
_cell.angle_gamma   90.00
#
_symmetry.space_group_name_H-M   'P 1'
#
loop_
_entity.id
_entity.type
_entity.pdbx_description
1 polymer ?
#
loop_
_entity_poly.entity_id
_entity_poly.type
_entity_poly.pdbx_seq_one_letter_code
_entity_poly.pdbx_strand_id
1 'polypeptide(L)'
;MNLLLRLLFLFQSLPVFVPQSAFKLLEKLLSKCIWQNKRPRVHLKILMSDKENGGLRLPNIKMYYWAAQIRAIVAWIIGDPETMWVSVEEESVPGISLFSLPFIGLETQKKMKIENVWIKHTLKVWNQVQKQSRGVVALSRAMSIRRNIEFLPSLADSGFDRWPESKLITVNQLFEGNVVKTFAQLRNNFNLPSKDHYRCLQIRNYLTKHKDWDQLRREPTNIENHFIHLSENSGVMKKQVSLIYHKLLMDVSDNTQNIKQQWEMELNVILDDDTWGNVCPDCHKGVGSQMWKEFDWKTKIRFFRTPLESFCCGSWGSGMCWRNCGLVGDQTHISWDCPILHHFLTEVKGLIDKLLKANLTYSLMICPKITGFYCISC
;
A
#
# COMPACT_ATOMS: atom_id res chain seq x y z
N MET A 1 -14.85 -15.10 10.25
CA MET A 1 -13.50 -15.65 10.55
C MET A 1 -12.76 -14.63 11.43
N ASN A 2 -12.67 -14.86 12.75
CA ASN A 2 -12.20 -13.86 13.73
C ASN A 2 -10.69 -13.88 13.99
N LEU A 3 -9.92 -14.57 13.14
CA LEU A 3 -8.48 -14.78 13.34
C LEU A 3 -7.71 -13.46 13.36
N LEU A 4 -8.01 -12.56 12.41
CA LEU A 4 -7.32 -11.27 12.30
C LEU A 4 -7.51 -10.43 13.57
N LEU A 5 -8.75 -10.30 14.06
CA LEU A 5 -9.05 -9.50 15.25
C LEU A 5 -8.30 -10.02 16.49
N ARG A 6 -8.26 -11.35 16.67
CA ARG A 6 -7.53 -11.98 17.79
C ARG A 6 -6.02 -11.76 17.68
N LEU A 7 -5.45 -11.90 16.49
CA LEU A 7 -4.03 -11.63 16.26
C LEU A 7 -3.70 -10.14 16.45
N LEU A 8 -4.58 -9.25 15.99
CA LEU A 8 -4.38 -7.81 16.11
C LEU A 8 -4.33 -7.36 17.56
N PHE A 9 -5.20 -7.92 18.41
CA PHE A 9 -5.14 -7.68 19.85
C PHE A 9 -3.77 -8.08 20.42
N LEU A 10 -3.29 -9.29 20.10
CA LEU A 10 -1.98 -9.75 20.57
C LEU A 10 -0.83 -8.87 20.06
N PHE A 11 -0.88 -8.44 18.79
CA PHE A 11 0.13 -7.58 18.22
C PHE A 11 0.16 -6.20 18.88
N GLN A 12 -0.99 -5.66 19.31
CA GLN A 12 -1.03 -4.36 19.97
C GLN A 12 -0.66 -4.43 21.44
N SER A 13 -0.97 -5.54 22.11
CA SER A 13 -0.79 -5.67 23.57
C SER A 13 0.59 -6.18 23.98
N LEU A 14 1.41 -6.71 23.08
CA LEU A 14 2.68 -7.35 23.41
C LEU A 14 3.84 -6.84 22.53
N PRO A 15 5.00 -6.46 23.11
CA PRO A 15 6.22 -6.11 22.37
C PRO A 15 7.00 -7.38 22.01
N VAL A 16 6.32 -8.37 21.42
CA VAL A 16 6.94 -9.65 21.09
C VAL A 16 7.40 -9.63 19.65
N PHE A 17 8.66 -10.00 19.43
CA PHE A 17 9.19 -10.16 18.08
C PHE A 17 8.66 -11.45 17.47
N VAL A 18 7.90 -11.33 16.38
CA VAL A 18 7.37 -12.49 15.67
C VAL A 18 8.35 -12.89 14.56
N PRO A 19 8.89 -14.12 14.58
CA PRO A 19 9.85 -14.56 13.57
C PRO A 19 9.18 -14.73 12.19
N GLN A 20 9.96 -14.53 11.12
CA GLN A 20 9.45 -14.65 9.74
C GLN A 20 8.90 -16.06 9.42
N SER A 21 9.39 -17.10 10.09
CA SER A 21 8.88 -18.47 9.97
C SER A 21 7.43 -18.60 10.42
N ALA A 22 7.03 -17.89 11.48
CA ALA A 22 5.66 -17.88 11.97
C ALA A 22 4.71 -17.24 10.96
N PHE A 23 5.10 -16.10 10.35
CA PHE A 23 4.31 -15.49 9.28
C PHE A 23 4.16 -16.41 8.06
N LYS A 24 5.26 -17.08 7.64
CA LYS A 24 5.21 -18.06 6.54
C LYS A 24 4.29 -19.25 6.85
N LEU A 25 4.28 -19.72 8.10
CA LEU A 25 3.38 -20.79 8.54
C LEU A 25 1.91 -20.33 8.46
N LEU A 26 1.60 -19.13 8.95
CA LEU A 26 0.25 -18.56 8.90
C LEU A 26 -0.21 -18.34 7.46
N GLU A 27 0.63 -17.79 6.60
CA GLU A 27 0.34 -17.64 5.16
C GLU A 27 0.09 -19.00 4.48
N LYS A 28 0.86 -20.04 4.84
CA LYS A 28 0.65 -21.40 4.33
C LYS A 28 -0.70 -21.97 4.78
N LEU A 29 -1.09 -21.77 6.04
CA LEU A 29 -2.39 -22.20 6.56
C LEU A 29 -3.55 -21.45 5.91
N LEU A 30 -3.43 -20.12 5.73
CA LEU A 30 -4.40 -19.31 5.00
C LEU A 30 -4.55 -19.79 3.55
N SER A 31 -3.43 -20.02 2.87
CA SER A 31 -3.43 -20.56 1.50
C SER A 31 -4.12 -21.93 1.45
N LYS A 32 -3.82 -22.85 2.37
CA LYS A 32 -4.47 -24.16 2.43
C LYS A 32 -5.99 -24.05 2.66
N CYS A 33 -6.41 -23.12 3.51
CA CYS A 33 -7.82 -22.87 3.80
C CYS A 33 -8.56 -22.33 2.56
N ILE A 34 -8.00 -21.29 1.92
CA ILE A 34 -8.59 -20.66 0.72
C ILE A 34 -8.69 -21.66 -0.43
N TRP A 35 -7.63 -22.44 -0.66
CA TRP A 35 -7.56 -23.36 -1.79
C TRP A 35 -8.06 -24.78 -1.47
N GLN A 36 -8.58 -25.04 -0.26
CA GLN A 36 -9.03 -26.37 0.17
C GLN A 36 -7.98 -27.47 -0.08
N ASN A 37 -6.72 -27.20 0.28
CA ASN A 37 -5.55 -28.04 0.00
C ASN A 37 -5.23 -28.29 -1.49
N LYS A 38 -5.90 -27.63 -2.43
CA LYS A 38 -5.57 -27.65 -3.86
C LYS A 38 -4.43 -26.69 -4.17
N ARG A 39 -3.83 -26.84 -5.36
CA ARG A 39 -2.79 -25.92 -5.85
C ARG A 39 -3.39 -24.52 -6.05
N PRO A 40 -2.75 -23.46 -5.50
CA PRO A 40 -3.18 -22.08 -5.72
C PRO A 40 -3.23 -21.76 -7.21
N ARG A 41 -4.34 -21.18 -7.67
CA ARG A 41 -4.45 -20.68 -9.05
C ARG A 41 -4.01 -19.23 -9.18
N VAL A 42 -4.07 -18.49 -8.09
CA VAL A 42 -3.69 -17.09 -8.00
C VAL A 42 -2.68 -16.95 -6.87
N HIS A 43 -1.62 -16.17 -7.11
CA HIS A 43 -0.64 -15.88 -6.07
C HIS A 43 -1.30 -15.19 -4.87
N LEU A 44 -0.97 -15.64 -3.66
CA LEU A 44 -1.53 -15.08 -2.43
C LEU A 44 -1.30 -13.56 -2.30
N LYS A 45 -0.17 -13.07 -2.82
CA LYS A 45 0.13 -11.64 -2.84
C LYS A 45 -0.90 -10.82 -3.61
N ILE A 46 -1.34 -11.30 -4.78
CA ILE A 46 -2.38 -10.64 -5.58
C ILE A 46 -3.70 -10.61 -4.80
N LEU A 47 -4.05 -11.71 -4.12
CA LEU A 47 -5.25 -11.74 -3.26
C LEU A 47 -5.20 -10.72 -2.11
N MET A 48 -4.01 -10.46 -1.58
CA MET A 48 -3.77 -9.50 -0.50
C MET A 48 -3.72 -8.04 -0.99
N SER A 49 -3.48 -7.81 -2.28
CA SER A 49 -3.50 -6.47 -2.88
C SER A 49 -4.87 -5.81 -2.76
N ASP A 50 -4.87 -4.48 -2.95
CA ASP A 50 -6.10 -3.70 -3.01
C ASP A 50 -6.96 -4.06 -4.22
N LYS A 51 -8.25 -3.74 -4.13
CA LYS A 51 -9.24 -3.99 -5.19
C LYS A 51 -8.93 -3.26 -6.50
N GLU A 52 -8.34 -2.07 -6.39
CA GLU A 52 -7.85 -1.28 -7.53
C GLU A 52 -6.75 -2.00 -8.29
N ASN A 53 -5.88 -2.73 -7.57
CA ASN A 53 -4.80 -3.50 -8.16
C ASN A 53 -5.26 -4.93 -8.57
N GLY A 54 -6.56 -5.22 -8.55
CA GLY A 54 -7.12 -6.54 -8.91
C GLY A 54 -7.07 -7.58 -7.78
N GLY A 55 -6.81 -7.17 -6.54
CA GLY A 55 -6.84 -8.04 -5.37
C GLY A 55 -8.20 -8.13 -4.68
N LEU A 56 -8.28 -8.94 -3.63
CA LEU A 56 -9.51 -9.14 -2.83
C LEU A 56 -9.43 -8.51 -1.43
N ARG A 57 -8.38 -7.74 -1.13
CA ARG A 57 -8.08 -7.22 0.22
C ARG A 57 -7.98 -8.31 1.28
N LEU A 58 -7.39 -9.45 0.93
CA LEU A 58 -7.10 -10.48 1.92
C LEU A 58 -6.11 -9.92 2.96
N PRO A 59 -6.33 -10.11 4.27
CA PRO A 59 -5.44 -9.57 5.29
C PRO A 59 -4.02 -10.12 5.21
N ASN A 60 -3.03 -9.24 5.03
CA ASN A 60 -1.62 -9.59 5.20
C ASN A 60 -1.21 -9.48 6.68
N ILE A 61 -1.08 -10.63 7.35
CA ILE A 61 -0.80 -10.70 8.80
C ILE A 61 0.52 -9.99 9.17
N LYS A 62 1.55 -10.12 8.32
CA LYS A 62 2.86 -9.47 8.55
C LYS A 62 2.73 -7.95 8.51
N MET A 63 2.02 -7.41 7.53
CA MET A 63 1.79 -5.96 7.42
C MET A 63 0.92 -5.44 8.56
N TYR A 64 -0.08 -6.19 9.00
CA TYR A 64 -0.87 -5.82 10.19
C TYR A 64 -0.04 -5.81 11.48
N TYR A 65 0.86 -6.78 11.65
CA TYR A 65 1.80 -6.79 12.75
C TYR A 65 2.67 -5.52 12.71
N TRP A 66 3.29 -5.21 11.58
CA TRP A 66 4.10 -4.00 11.42
C TRP A 66 3.31 -2.72 11.68
N ALA A 67 2.11 -2.61 11.14
CA ALA A 67 1.24 -1.46 11.36
C ALA A 67 0.85 -1.28 12.84
N ALA A 68 0.62 -2.39 13.55
CA ALA A 68 0.31 -2.36 14.98
C ALA A 68 1.49 -1.84 15.82
N GLN A 69 2.73 -2.23 15.48
CA GLN A 69 3.93 -1.76 16.18
C GLN A 69 4.29 -0.32 15.83
N ILE A 70 4.22 0.04 14.54
CA ILE A 70 4.53 1.40 14.06
C ILE A 70 3.53 2.45 14.60
N ARG A 71 2.33 2.03 15.03
CA ARG A 71 1.39 2.93 15.72
C ARG A 71 2.04 3.67 16.90
N ALA A 72 2.99 3.05 17.59
CA ALA A 72 3.70 3.71 18.68
C ALA A 72 4.51 4.93 18.19
N ILE A 73 5.15 4.82 17.02
CA ILE A 73 5.86 5.93 16.38
C ILE A 73 4.90 7.08 16.11
N VAL A 74 3.69 6.81 15.60
CA VAL A 74 2.69 7.86 15.38
C VAL A 74 2.38 8.62 16.67
N ALA A 75 2.28 7.92 17.81
CA ALA A 75 2.09 8.58 19.10
C ALA A 75 3.30 9.46 19.48
N TRP A 76 4.53 9.03 19.20
CA TRP A 76 5.74 9.83 19.39
C TRP A 76 5.79 11.08 18.50
N ILE A 77 5.26 11.02 17.27
CA ILE A 77 5.20 12.17 16.36
C ILE A 77 4.18 13.20 16.84
N ILE A 78 2.99 12.74 17.24
CA ILE A 78 1.88 13.63 17.62
C ILE A 78 2.13 14.24 18.99
N GLY A 79 2.73 13.49 19.92
CA GLY A 79 2.98 13.97 21.29
C GLY A 79 1.70 14.27 22.05
N ASP A 80 0.63 13.52 21.80
CA ASP A 80 -0.70 13.75 22.39
C ASP A 80 -0.67 13.56 23.93
N PRO A 81 -1.01 14.61 24.72
CA PRO A 81 -1.00 14.55 26.18
C PRO A 81 -1.95 13.48 26.77
N GLU A 82 -3.01 13.09 26.05
CA GLU A 82 -3.91 12.02 26.52
C GLU A 82 -3.21 10.65 26.51
N THR A 83 -2.12 10.51 25.76
CA THR A 83 -1.39 9.26 25.60
C THR A 83 -0.32 9.11 26.68
N MET A 84 -0.76 8.80 27.92
CA MET A 84 0.09 8.74 29.12
C MET A 84 1.39 7.91 29.02
N TRP A 85 1.40 6.84 28.21
CA TRP A 85 2.58 5.99 28.08
C TRP A 85 3.72 6.65 27.31
N VAL A 86 3.45 7.66 26.48
CA VAL A 86 4.50 8.41 25.75
C VAL A 86 5.40 9.14 26.75
N SER A 87 4.84 9.76 27.78
CA SER A 87 5.60 10.45 28.82
C SER A 87 6.54 9.49 29.58
N VAL A 88 6.08 8.27 29.88
CA VAL A 88 6.90 7.23 30.52
C VAL A 88 8.08 6.82 29.63
N GLU A 89 7.86 6.75 28.32
CA GLU A 89 8.92 6.46 27.36
C GLU A 89 9.90 7.63 27.18
N GLU A 90 9.44 8.88 27.27
CA GLU A 90 10.31 10.07 27.25
C GLU A 90 11.23 10.11 28.47
N GLU A 91 10.69 9.80 29.66
CA GLU A 91 11.49 9.69 30.89
C GLU A 91 12.55 8.58 30.81
N SER A 92 12.25 7.51 30.07
CA SER A 92 13.20 6.40 29.86
C SER A 92 14.40 6.78 28.98
N VAL A 93 14.31 7.88 28.21
CA VAL A 93 15.37 8.31 27.28
C VAL A 93 15.65 9.81 27.44
N PRO A 94 16.29 10.21 28.55
CA PRO A 94 16.51 11.62 28.85
C PRO A 94 17.41 12.30 27.81
N GLY A 95 16.99 13.49 27.36
CA GLY A 95 17.76 14.33 26.43
C GLY A 95 17.56 14.01 24.95
N ILE A 96 16.73 13.01 24.60
CA ILE A 96 16.43 12.61 23.23
C ILE A 96 14.95 12.87 22.95
N SER A 97 14.63 13.47 21.80
CA SER A 97 13.25 13.54 21.34
C SER A 97 12.81 12.19 20.77
N LEU A 98 11.73 11.60 21.31
CA LEU A 98 11.14 10.36 20.77
C LEU A 98 10.76 10.50 19.29
N PHE A 99 10.41 11.71 18.84
CA PHE A 99 10.10 11.99 17.43
C PHE A 99 11.32 11.77 16.51
N SER A 100 12.52 12.11 16.99
CA SER A 100 13.76 11.96 16.20
C SER A 100 14.25 10.51 16.14
N LEU A 101 13.93 9.71 17.16
CA LEU A 101 14.49 8.38 17.41
C LEU A 101 14.32 7.35 16.26
N PRO A 102 13.17 7.27 15.55
CA PRO A 102 12.99 6.36 14.41
C PRO A 102 13.85 6.67 13.20
N PHE A 103 14.39 7.90 13.12
CA PHE A 103 15.11 8.40 11.96
C PHE A 103 16.61 8.59 12.22
N ILE A 104 17.11 7.97 13.29
CA ILE A 104 18.54 7.95 13.63
C ILE A 104 19.21 6.76 12.95
N GLY A 105 20.46 6.93 12.52
CA GLY A 105 21.25 5.85 11.96
C GLY A 105 21.43 4.66 12.92
N LEU A 106 21.42 3.44 12.36
CA LEU A 106 21.53 2.18 13.13
C LEU A 106 22.75 2.13 14.05
N GLU A 107 23.88 2.70 13.64
CA GLU A 107 25.12 2.72 14.41
C GLU A 107 25.00 3.62 15.64
N THR A 108 24.35 4.76 15.50
CA THR A 108 24.04 5.69 16.60
C THR A 108 23.05 5.05 17.56
N GLN A 109 22.02 4.38 17.04
CA GLN A 109 21.02 3.66 17.84
C GLN A 109 21.64 2.54 18.70
N LYS A 110 22.59 1.77 18.17
CA LYS A 110 23.30 0.73 18.93
C LYS A 110 24.10 1.30 20.11
N LYS A 111 24.68 2.50 19.95
CA LYS A 111 25.47 3.16 20.99
C LYS A 111 24.62 3.68 22.15
N MET A 112 23.35 4.00 21.90
CA MET A 112 22.45 4.65 22.88
C MET A 112 21.94 3.75 24.02
N LYS A 113 22.28 2.45 24.05
CA LYS A 113 21.91 1.49 25.11
C LYS A 113 20.49 1.70 25.69
N ILE A 114 19.48 1.74 24.82
CA ILE A 114 18.08 1.90 25.24
C ILE A 114 17.64 0.69 26.06
N GLU A 115 17.26 0.92 27.32
CA GLU A 115 16.82 -0.13 28.26
C GLU A 115 15.34 -0.50 28.06
N ASN A 116 14.50 0.46 27.66
CA ASN A 116 13.08 0.24 27.47
C ASN A 116 12.79 -0.77 26.34
N VAL A 117 12.12 -1.86 26.69
CA VAL A 117 11.81 -2.98 25.79
C VAL A 117 10.90 -2.57 24.65
N TRP A 118 9.90 -1.70 24.91
CA TRP A 118 8.93 -1.24 23.92
C TRP A 118 9.59 -0.39 22.84
N ILE A 119 10.37 0.62 23.25
CA ILE A 119 11.10 1.49 22.33
C ILE A 119 12.04 0.65 21.45
N LYS A 120 12.82 -0.25 22.07
CA LYS A 120 13.74 -1.14 21.35
C LYS A 120 13.02 -2.04 20.35
N HIS A 121 11.85 -2.56 20.72
CA HIS A 121 11.04 -3.40 19.84
C HIS A 121 10.47 -2.61 18.66
N THR A 122 9.82 -1.48 18.92
CA THR A 122 9.25 -0.58 17.91
C THR A 122 10.30 -0.17 16.89
N LEU A 123 11.49 0.27 17.34
CA LEU A 123 12.58 0.64 16.45
C LEU A 123 13.11 -0.54 15.63
N LYS A 124 13.21 -1.74 16.24
CA LYS A 124 13.63 -2.95 15.52
C LYS A 124 12.66 -3.30 14.39
N VAL A 125 11.35 -3.16 14.63
CA VAL A 125 10.32 -3.40 13.60
C VAL A 125 10.36 -2.32 12.52
N TRP A 126 10.52 -1.06 12.90
CA TRP A 126 10.66 0.05 11.96
C TRP A 126 11.86 -0.10 11.03
N ASN A 127 13.01 -0.48 11.57
CA ASN A 127 14.22 -0.77 10.78
C ASN A 127 14.00 -1.90 9.76
N GLN A 128 13.16 -2.90 10.08
CA GLN A 128 12.79 -3.95 9.13
C GLN A 128 11.89 -3.44 8.01
N VAL A 129 10.95 -2.54 8.35
CA VAL A 129 10.05 -1.91 7.38
C VAL A 129 10.85 -1.03 6.43
N GLN A 130 11.71 -0.14 6.95
CA GLN A 130 12.59 0.70 6.13
C GLN A 130 13.47 -0.15 5.20
N LYS A 131 14.07 -1.23 5.73
CA LYS A 131 14.88 -2.17 4.93
C LYS A 131 14.08 -2.79 3.78
N GLN A 132 12.79 -3.06 3.96
CA GLN A 132 11.94 -3.61 2.91
C GLN A 132 11.51 -2.55 1.88
N SER A 133 11.23 -1.32 2.31
CA SER A 133 10.72 -0.26 1.42
C SER A 133 11.81 0.47 0.63
N ARG A 134 12.96 0.75 1.25
CA ARG A 134 14.03 1.60 0.68
C ARG A 134 15.45 1.06 0.84
N GLY A 135 15.63 -0.04 1.55
CA GLY A 135 16.93 -0.48 2.02
C GLY A 135 17.33 0.20 3.34
N VAL A 136 18.59 0.06 3.74
CA VAL A 136 19.08 0.63 5.00
C VAL A 136 19.45 2.10 4.76
N VAL A 137 18.55 3.02 5.12
CA VAL A 137 18.77 4.47 5.01
C VAL A 137 18.77 5.07 6.42
N ALA A 138 19.78 5.87 6.75
CA ALA A 138 19.82 6.56 8.03
C ALA A 138 19.01 7.86 8.00
N LEU A 139 19.02 8.60 6.88
CA LEU A 139 18.26 9.85 6.73
C LEU A 139 16.91 9.64 6.04
N SER A 140 15.85 10.14 6.67
CA SER A 140 14.49 10.20 6.10
C SER A 140 14.00 11.64 5.96
N ARG A 141 13.13 11.90 4.99
CA ARG A 141 12.47 13.21 4.85
C ARG A 141 11.48 13.52 5.99
N ALA A 142 10.96 12.48 6.66
CA ALA A 142 10.09 12.62 7.81
C ALA A 142 10.83 12.99 9.10
N MET A 143 12.16 13.07 9.07
CA MET A 143 12.98 13.41 10.22
C MET A 143 12.69 14.83 10.72
N SER A 144 12.62 14.95 12.05
CA SER A 144 12.57 16.24 12.75
C SER A 144 13.84 17.06 12.48
N ILE A 145 13.67 18.35 12.18
CA ILE A 145 14.79 19.29 12.17
C ILE A 145 15.22 19.62 13.61
N ARG A 146 14.25 19.70 14.52
CA ARG A 146 14.46 20.04 15.92
C ARG A 146 15.03 18.86 16.70
N ARG A 147 15.98 19.16 17.61
CA ARG A 147 16.57 18.20 18.57
C ARG A 147 17.02 16.90 17.92
N ASN A 148 17.65 17.02 16.76
CA ASN A 148 18.22 15.90 16.05
C ASN A 148 19.63 15.61 16.58
N ILE A 149 19.85 14.41 17.10
CA ILE A 149 21.11 14.03 17.75
C ILE A 149 22.25 13.90 16.75
N GLU A 150 21.96 13.51 15.51
CA GLU A 150 22.99 13.42 14.46
C GLU A 150 23.37 14.79 13.91
N PHE A 151 22.53 15.81 14.14
CA PHE A 151 22.79 17.20 13.80
C PHE A 151 22.91 18.07 15.06
N LEU A 152 24.10 18.02 15.68
CA LEU A 152 24.45 18.76 16.91
C LEU A 152 24.04 20.24 16.94
N PRO A 153 24.10 21.02 15.84
CA PRO A 153 23.63 22.41 15.88
C PRO A 153 22.16 22.57 16.26
N SER A 154 21.30 21.57 15.98
CA SER A 154 19.89 21.60 16.42
C SER A 154 19.68 21.38 17.91
N LEU A 155 20.69 20.89 18.63
CA LEU A 155 20.68 20.75 20.10
C LEU A 155 21.26 21.99 20.79
N ALA A 156 22.22 22.66 20.15
CA ALA A 156 22.94 23.79 20.74
C ALA A 156 22.26 25.15 20.49
N ASP A 157 21.61 25.33 19.33
CA ASP A 157 21.05 26.62 18.92
C ASP A 157 19.54 26.67 19.14
N SER A 158 19.11 27.55 20.05
CA SER A 158 17.69 27.80 20.37
C SER A 158 16.89 28.41 19.21
N GLY A 159 17.55 28.85 18.14
CA GLY A 159 16.88 29.28 16.92
C GLY A 159 16.10 28.15 16.24
N PHE A 160 16.58 26.90 16.30
CA PHE A 160 15.86 25.75 15.76
C PHE A 160 14.61 25.38 16.58
N ASP A 161 14.51 25.82 17.85
CA ASP A 161 13.30 25.63 18.66
C ASP A 161 12.14 26.53 18.20
N ARG A 162 12.43 27.62 17.47
CA ARG A 162 11.40 28.56 16.95
C ARG A 162 10.82 28.13 15.61
N TRP A 163 11.52 27.27 14.88
CA TRP A 163 11.10 26.82 13.55
C TRP A 163 9.74 26.09 13.53
N PRO A 164 9.36 25.29 14.53
CA PRO A 164 8.01 24.73 14.63
C PRO A 164 6.90 25.78 14.65
N GLU A 165 7.13 26.97 15.24
CA GLU A 165 6.15 28.07 15.24
C GLU A 165 5.91 28.59 13.81
N SER A 166 6.96 28.59 12.99
CA SER A 166 6.89 28.90 11.56
C SER A 166 6.43 27.71 10.69
N LYS A 167 5.92 26.62 11.30
CA LYS A 167 5.54 25.35 10.64
C LYS A 167 6.69 24.60 9.97
N LEU A 168 7.94 24.92 10.31
CA LEU A 168 9.14 24.21 9.88
C LEU A 168 9.52 23.14 10.91
N ILE A 169 9.00 21.93 10.71
CA ILE A 169 9.11 20.79 11.63
C ILE A 169 9.98 19.68 11.01
N THR A 170 9.73 19.34 9.74
CA THR A 170 10.34 18.17 9.08
C THR A 170 11.29 18.57 7.97
N VAL A 171 12.27 17.70 7.69
CA VAL A 171 13.23 17.90 6.59
C VAL A 171 12.54 18.00 5.23
N ASN A 172 11.40 17.31 5.02
CA ASN A 172 10.66 17.35 3.75
C ASN A 172 10.29 18.78 3.31
N GLN A 173 10.01 19.67 4.26
CA GLN A 173 9.57 21.04 3.99
C GLN A 173 10.66 21.90 3.34
N LEU A 174 11.93 21.49 3.52
CA LEU A 174 13.09 22.09 2.87
C LEU A 174 13.21 21.74 1.38
N PHE A 175 12.41 20.79 0.90
CA PHE A 175 12.42 20.34 -0.48
C PHE A 175 11.20 20.83 -1.26
N GLU A 176 11.40 20.97 -2.57
CA GLU A 176 10.38 21.13 -3.60
C GLU A 176 10.62 20.01 -4.62
N GLY A 177 9.84 18.92 -4.51
CA GLY A 177 10.12 17.67 -5.21
C GLY A 177 11.51 17.11 -4.85
N ASN A 178 12.42 17.08 -5.82
CA ASN A 178 13.79 16.55 -5.67
C ASN A 178 14.85 17.64 -5.39
N VAL A 179 14.46 18.92 -5.36
CA VAL A 179 15.37 20.06 -5.22
C VAL A 179 15.22 20.70 -3.84
N VAL A 180 16.34 21.14 -3.24
CA VAL A 180 16.31 21.89 -1.98
C VAL A 180 15.95 23.33 -2.26
N LYS A 181 14.95 23.85 -1.55
CA LYS A 181 14.52 25.25 -1.64
C LYS A 181 15.67 26.20 -1.32
N THR A 182 15.71 27.30 -2.03
CA THR A 182 16.61 28.42 -1.72
C THR A 182 16.15 29.13 -0.45
N PHE A 183 17.06 29.85 0.22
CA PHE A 183 16.68 30.63 1.40
C PHE A 183 15.59 31.67 1.11
N ALA A 184 15.59 32.27 -0.08
CA ALA A 184 14.55 33.21 -0.50
C ALA A 184 13.16 32.54 -0.53
N GLN A 185 13.06 31.34 -1.08
CA GLN A 185 11.81 30.56 -1.09
C GLN A 185 11.39 30.14 0.32
N LEU A 186 12.33 29.68 1.17
CA LEU A 186 12.02 29.32 2.56
C LEU A 186 11.54 30.53 3.38
N ARG A 187 12.17 31.69 3.17
CA ARG A 187 11.77 32.94 3.81
C ARG A 187 10.36 33.36 3.40
N ASN A 188 10.03 33.27 2.11
CA ASN A 188 8.69 33.61 1.63
C ASN A 188 7.62 32.63 2.10
N ASN A 189 7.93 31.33 2.17
CA ASN A 189 6.96 30.30 2.51
C ASN A 189 6.69 30.19 4.02
N PHE A 190 7.71 30.43 4.85
CA PHE A 190 7.64 30.21 6.30
C PHE A 190 7.89 31.48 7.13
N ASN A 191 7.98 32.66 6.49
CA ASN A 191 8.23 33.95 7.15
C ASN A 191 9.47 33.96 8.06
N LEU A 192 10.53 33.24 7.64
CA LEU A 192 11.76 33.14 8.43
C LEU A 192 12.51 34.48 8.53
N PRO A 193 13.06 34.83 9.71
CA PRO A 193 13.95 35.98 9.86
C PRO A 193 15.22 35.86 9.00
N SER A 194 15.75 36.98 8.50
CA SER A 194 17.04 36.99 7.77
C SER A 194 18.21 36.42 8.58
N LYS A 195 18.12 36.45 9.91
CA LYS A 195 19.11 35.88 10.84
C LYS A 195 19.21 34.35 10.74
N ASP A 196 18.19 33.68 10.21
CA ASP A 196 18.16 32.22 10.06
C ASP A 196 18.83 31.73 8.78
N HIS A 197 19.36 32.64 7.95
CA HIS A 197 20.08 32.29 6.73
C HIS A 197 21.22 31.30 7.00
N TYR A 198 22.02 31.56 8.03
CA TYR A 198 23.13 30.68 8.39
C TYR A 198 22.65 29.31 8.87
N ARG A 199 21.55 29.24 9.62
CA ARG A 199 20.94 27.98 10.07
C ARG A 199 20.45 27.12 8.90
N CYS A 200 19.81 27.75 7.91
CA CYS A 200 19.42 27.09 6.67
C CYS A 200 20.63 26.55 5.89
N LEU A 201 21.75 27.29 5.87
CA LEU A 201 23.00 26.81 5.26
C LEU A 201 23.60 25.63 6.05
N GLN A 202 23.56 25.66 7.38
CA GLN A 202 24.07 24.58 8.23
C GLN A 202 23.33 23.26 7.96
N ILE A 203 22.00 23.29 7.98
CA ILE A 203 21.22 22.07 7.72
C ILE A 203 21.38 21.60 6.28
N ARG A 204 21.43 22.51 5.31
CA ARG A 204 21.69 22.16 3.91
C ARG A 204 23.04 21.47 3.74
N ASN A 205 24.10 22.03 4.34
CA ASN A 205 25.44 21.45 4.32
C ASN A 205 25.49 20.07 5.00
N TYR A 206 24.76 19.89 6.10
CA TYR A 206 24.62 18.59 6.76
C TYR A 206 23.97 17.56 5.82
N LEU A 207 22.84 17.91 5.20
CA LEU A 207 22.12 17.00 4.30
C LEU A 207 22.96 16.67 3.05
N THR A 208 23.61 17.65 2.42
CA THR A 208 24.37 17.42 1.18
C THR A 208 25.66 16.62 1.39
N LYS A 209 26.25 16.65 2.58
CA LYS A 209 27.47 15.89 2.91
C LYS A 209 27.17 14.46 3.39
N HIS A 210 25.90 14.13 3.66
CA HIS A 210 25.55 12.82 4.16
C HIS A 210 25.65 11.75 3.06
N LYS A 211 26.02 10.52 3.45
CA LYS A 211 26.21 9.38 2.53
C LYS A 211 24.92 9.01 1.76
N ASP A 212 23.77 9.24 2.39
CA ASP A 212 22.44 8.91 1.86
C ASP A 212 21.79 10.04 1.06
N TRP A 213 22.53 11.09 0.70
CA TRP A 213 22.00 12.28 0.01
C TRP A 213 21.21 11.95 -1.26
N ASP A 214 21.69 10.99 -2.07
CA ASP A 214 21.01 10.58 -3.31
C ASP A 214 19.68 9.88 -3.06
N GLN A 215 19.55 9.18 -1.94
CA GLN A 215 18.31 8.52 -1.55
C GLN A 215 17.33 9.52 -0.92
N LEU A 216 17.84 10.48 -0.13
CA LEU A 216 17.04 11.56 0.44
C LEU A 216 16.41 12.44 -0.65
N ARG A 217 17.09 12.62 -1.78
CA ARG A 217 16.55 13.35 -2.95
C ARG A 217 15.35 12.69 -3.59
N ARG A 218 15.11 11.39 -3.39
CA ARG A 218 13.90 10.72 -3.92
C ARG A 218 12.65 11.15 -3.17
N GLU A 219 11.50 11.02 -3.81
CA GLU A 219 10.21 11.32 -3.19
C GLU A 219 9.95 10.41 -1.98
N PRO A 220 9.42 10.96 -0.87
CA PRO A 220 9.07 10.22 0.36
C PRO A 220 8.17 9.01 0.09
N THR A 221 8.37 7.91 0.84
CA THR A 221 7.45 6.75 0.74
C THR A 221 6.06 7.13 1.24
N ASN A 222 5.05 6.30 0.93
CA ASN A 222 3.70 6.54 1.39
C ASN A 222 3.59 6.63 2.92
N ILE A 223 4.40 5.84 3.65
CA ILE A 223 4.45 5.89 5.11
C ILE A 223 5.18 7.14 5.65
N GLU A 224 6.24 7.59 4.99
CA GLU A 224 6.93 8.84 5.37
C GLU A 224 6.02 10.05 5.13
N ASN A 225 5.30 10.07 4.00
CA ASN A 225 4.29 11.09 3.73
C ASN A 225 3.21 11.11 4.80
N HIS A 226 2.80 9.94 5.30
CA HIS A 226 1.86 9.86 6.41
C HIS A 226 2.44 10.50 7.69
N PHE A 227 3.70 10.21 8.03
CA PHE A 227 4.37 10.82 9.18
C PHE A 227 4.55 12.34 9.06
N ILE A 228 4.91 12.82 7.88
CA ILE A 228 5.02 14.26 7.58
C ILE A 228 3.66 14.92 7.78
N HIS A 229 2.60 14.37 7.17
CA HIS A 229 1.25 14.89 7.32
C HIS A 229 0.78 14.91 8.78
N LEU A 230 1.11 13.88 9.56
CA LEU A 230 0.77 13.83 10.98
C LEU A 230 1.47 14.92 11.80
N SER A 231 2.73 15.21 11.47
CA SER A 231 3.51 16.27 12.14
C SER A 231 3.00 17.68 11.80
N GLU A 232 2.41 17.87 10.62
CA GLU A 232 1.99 19.18 10.11
C GLU A 232 0.57 19.57 10.51
N ASN A 233 -0.35 18.61 10.51
CA ASN A 233 -1.79 18.87 10.64
C ASN A 233 -2.39 18.47 11.99
N SER A 234 -1.56 18.16 13.00
CA SER A 234 -1.98 17.70 14.34
C SER A 234 -3.07 16.63 14.24
N GLY A 235 -2.68 15.47 13.71
CA GLY A 235 -3.63 14.44 13.30
C GLY A 235 -4.40 13.77 14.46
N VAL A 236 -5.53 13.14 14.12
CA VAL A 236 -6.33 12.35 15.07
C VAL A 236 -5.76 10.93 15.19
N MET A 237 -5.58 10.41 16.42
CA MET A 237 -5.08 9.05 16.70
C MET A 237 -6.01 7.89 16.26
N LYS A 238 -7.15 8.20 15.63
CA LYS A 238 -8.15 7.19 15.24
C LYS A 238 -7.69 6.42 13.99
N LYS A 239 -7.92 5.10 14.00
CA LYS A 239 -7.69 4.18 12.86
C LYS A 239 -6.25 4.12 12.32
N GLN A 240 -5.24 4.53 13.11
CA GLN A 240 -3.84 4.58 12.67
C GLN A 240 -3.31 3.24 12.15
N VAL A 241 -3.66 2.12 12.78
CA VAL A 241 -3.24 0.79 12.30
C VAL A 241 -3.74 0.50 10.90
N SER A 242 -4.99 0.87 10.58
CA SER A 242 -5.55 0.67 9.24
C SER A 242 -4.89 1.61 8.22
N LEU A 243 -4.64 2.87 8.59
CA LEU A 243 -3.98 3.84 7.72
C LEU A 243 -2.55 3.42 7.40
N ILE A 244 -1.76 3.06 8.42
CA ILE A 244 -0.39 2.56 8.26
C ILE A 244 -0.40 1.29 7.41
N TYR A 245 -1.33 0.36 7.66
CA TYR A 245 -1.46 -0.87 6.86
C TYR A 245 -1.67 -0.56 5.36
N HIS A 246 -2.60 0.35 5.02
CA HIS A 246 -2.83 0.74 3.63
C HIS A 246 -1.60 1.38 3.00
N LYS A 247 -0.90 2.27 3.71
CA LYS A 247 0.32 2.91 3.21
C LYS A 247 1.45 1.89 2.98
N LEU A 248 1.62 0.92 3.90
CA LEU A 248 2.57 -0.19 3.75
C LEU A 248 2.22 -1.10 2.57
N LEU A 249 0.93 -1.32 2.32
CA LEU A 249 0.48 -2.17 1.22
C LEU A 249 0.74 -1.52 -0.14
N MET A 250 0.50 -0.21 -0.28
CA MET A 250 0.77 0.55 -1.50
C MET A 250 2.27 0.54 -1.86
N ASP A 251 3.16 0.55 -0.87
CA ASP A 251 4.61 0.50 -1.11
C ASP A 251 5.11 -0.89 -1.57
N VAL A 252 4.27 -1.94 -1.47
CA VAL A 252 4.69 -3.35 -1.67
C VAL A 252 3.80 -4.10 -2.67
N SER A 253 2.68 -3.53 -3.10
CA SER A 253 1.70 -4.26 -3.92
C SER A 253 2.29 -4.65 -5.28
N ASP A 254 2.21 -5.94 -5.60
CA ASP A 254 2.46 -6.44 -6.95
C ASP A 254 1.28 -6.03 -7.85
N ASN A 255 1.57 -5.46 -9.01
CA ASN A 255 0.55 -5.00 -9.95
C ASN A 255 0.06 -6.16 -10.85
N THR A 256 -1.19 -6.08 -11.32
CA THR A 256 -1.79 -7.03 -12.27
C THR A 256 -1.39 -6.79 -13.73
N GLN A 257 -0.24 -6.15 -13.96
CA GLN A 257 0.26 -5.80 -15.30
C GLN A 257 0.40 -7.01 -16.22
N ASN A 258 0.82 -8.17 -15.71
CA ASN A 258 0.89 -9.39 -16.51
C ASN A 258 -0.49 -9.83 -17.03
N ILE A 259 -1.54 -9.66 -16.21
CA ILE A 259 -2.92 -10.01 -16.60
C ILE A 259 -3.43 -8.99 -17.63
N LYS A 260 -3.12 -7.69 -17.42
CA LYS A 260 -3.42 -6.63 -18.38
C LYS A 260 -2.82 -6.95 -19.76
N GLN A 261 -1.53 -7.26 -19.82
CA GLN A 261 -0.83 -7.61 -21.07
C GLN A 261 -1.47 -8.81 -21.78
N GLN A 262 -1.91 -9.83 -21.04
CA GLN A 262 -2.62 -10.97 -21.63
C GLN A 262 -3.96 -10.56 -22.25
N TRP A 263 -4.71 -9.66 -21.60
CA TRP A 263 -5.94 -9.10 -22.16
C TRP A 263 -5.70 -8.25 -23.40
N GLU A 264 -4.66 -7.44 -23.40
CA GLU A 264 -4.28 -6.61 -24.56
C GLU A 264 -3.94 -7.49 -25.78
N MET A 265 -3.19 -8.57 -25.56
CA MET A 265 -2.84 -9.52 -26.63
C MET A 265 -4.06 -10.25 -27.19
N GLU A 266 -4.97 -10.71 -26.32
CA GLU A 266 -6.13 -11.49 -26.75
C GLU A 266 -7.22 -10.64 -27.42
N LEU A 267 -7.44 -9.42 -26.94
CA LEU A 267 -8.42 -8.49 -27.51
C LEU A 267 -7.84 -7.67 -28.68
N ASN A 268 -6.52 -7.73 -28.88
CA ASN A 268 -5.78 -6.90 -29.84
C ASN A 268 -6.04 -5.39 -29.65
N VAL A 269 -5.98 -4.94 -28.40
CA VAL A 269 -6.27 -3.56 -27.99
C VAL A 269 -5.24 -3.09 -26.96
N ILE A 270 -4.91 -1.80 -26.98
CA ILE A 270 -4.08 -1.16 -25.96
C ILE A 270 -5.00 -0.62 -24.86
N LEU A 271 -4.82 -1.08 -23.63
CA LEU A 271 -5.55 -0.58 -22.46
C LEU A 271 -4.66 0.47 -21.78
N ASP A 272 -5.17 1.68 -21.55
CA ASP A 272 -4.51 2.65 -20.69
C ASP A 272 -4.53 2.18 -19.22
N ASP A 273 -3.56 2.63 -18.43
CA ASP A 273 -3.45 2.26 -17.02
C ASP A 273 -4.65 2.76 -16.20
N ASP A 274 -5.22 3.91 -16.58
CA ASP A 274 -6.38 4.48 -15.90
C ASP A 274 -7.66 3.66 -16.16
N THR A 275 -7.91 3.21 -17.39
CA THR A 275 -9.03 2.27 -17.63
C THR A 275 -8.82 0.95 -16.92
N TRP A 276 -7.61 0.37 -16.95
CA TRP A 276 -7.33 -0.87 -16.21
C TRP A 276 -7.55 -0.72 -14.70
N GLY A 277 -7.14 0.43 -14.14
CA GLY A 277 -7.36 0.80 -12.74
C GLY A 277 -8.84 0.89 -12.35
N ASN A 278 -9.75 1.14 -13.30
CA ASN A 278 -11.20 1.18 -13.08
C ASN A 278 -11.89 -0.18 -13.29
N VAL A 279 -11.39 -1.01 -14.21
CA VAL A 279 -11.93 -2.34 -14.51
C VAL A 279 -11.96 -3.25 -13.27
N CYS A 280 -10.92 -3.18 -12.45
CA CYS A 280 -10.78 -4.03 -11.26
C CYS A 280 -11.75 -3.60 -10.12
N PRO A 281 -11.86 -2.33 -9.71
CA PRO A 281 -12.86 -1.87 -8.74
C PRO A 281 -14.31 -2.12 -9.15
N ASP A 282 -14.63 -1.99 -10.43
CA ASP A 282 -16.01 -2.05 -10.91
C ASP A 282 -16.65 -3.43 -10.67
N CYS A 283 -15.85 -4.50 -10.64
CA CYS A 283 -16.34 -5.85 -10.29
C CYS A 283 -16.99 -5.93 -8.92
N HIS A 284 -16.63 -5.02 -8.02
CA HIS A 284 -17.10 -5.01 -6.65
C HIS A 284 -18.27 -4.05 -6.42
N LYS A 285 -18.56 -3.15 -7.37
CA LYS A 285 -19.59 -2.11 -7.27
C LYS A 285 -20.88 -2.49 -8.00
N GLY A 286 -20.80 -3.15 -9.16
CA GLY A 286 -21.93 -3.34 -10.08
C GLY A 286 -23.02 -4.32 -9.66
N VAL A 287 -22.75 -5.27 -8.75
CA VAL A 287 -23.70 -6.35 -8.40
C VAL A 287 -23.88 -6.46 -6.88
N GLY A 288 -25.08 -6.74 -6.38
CA GLY A 288 -25.31 -6.90 -4.92
C GLY A 288 -24.79 -8.24 -4.37
N SER A 289 -24.85 -9.31 -5.17
CA SER A 289 -24.47 -10.67 -4.77
C SER A 289 -22.96 -10.88 -4.74
N GLN A 290 -22.46 -11.43 -3.63
CA GLN A 290 -21.04 -11.77 -3.46
C GLN A 290 -20.57 -12.85 -4.45
N MET A 291 -21.44 -13.79 -4.81
CA MET A 291 -21.13 -14.85 -5.77
C MET A 291 -20.82 -14.26 -7.15
N TRP A 292 -21.63 -13.29 -7.59
CA TRP A 292 -21.43 -12.63 -8.88
C TRP A 292 -20.21 -11.72 -8.88
N LYS A 293 -19.94 -11.00 -7.78
CA LYS A 293 -18.68 -10.24 -7.61
C LYS A 293 -17.45 -11.13 -7.72
N GLU A 294 -17.49 -12.31 -7.10
CA GLU A 294 -16.39 -13.26 -7.14
C GLU A 294 -16.22 -13.86 -8.55
N PHE A 295 -17.32 -14.18 -9.23
CA PHE A 295 -17.30 -14.70 -10.60
C PHE A 295 -16.72 -13.69 -11.59
N ASP A 296 -17.17 -12.43 -11.52
CA ASP A 296 -16.65 -11.37 -12.37
C ASP A 296 -15.15 -11.13 -12.12
N TRP A 297 -14.76 -11.00 -10.84
CA TRP A 297 -13.34 -10.90 -10.47
C TRP A 297 -12.51 -12.08 -11.01
N LYS A 298 -12.98 -13.32 -10.85
CA LYS A 298 -12.32 -14.53 -11.38
C LYS A 298 -12.16 -14.49 -12.89
N THR A 299 -13.14 -13.95 -13.60
CA THR A 299 -13.08 -13.80 -15.05
C THR A 299 -11.99 -12.80 -15.44
N LYS A 300 -11.97 -11.63 -14.81
CA LYS A 300 -10.97 -10.55 -15.02
C LYS A 300 -9.54 -10.99 -14.74
N ILE A 301 -9.32 -11.73 -13.66
CA ILE A 301 -7.99 -12.23 -13.28
C ILE A 301 -7.60 -13.54 -13.98
N ARG A 302 -8.35 -13.97 -15.02
CA ARG A 302 -8.08 -15.19 -15.81
C ARG A 302 -7.95 -16.45 -14.94
N PHE A 303 -8.87 -16.62 -13.99
CA PHE A 303 -8.87 -17.74 -13.05
C PHE A 303 -9.27 -19.08 -13.70
N PHE A 304 -10.17 -19.01 -14.68
CA PHE A 304 -10.70 -20.17 -15.37
C PHE A 304 -9.72 -20.64 -16.44
N ARG A 305 -9.51 -21.95 -16.54
CA ARG A 305 -8.68 -22.52 -17.60
C ARG A 305 -9.49 -22.62 -18.88
N THR A 306 -8.88 -22.24 -19.99
CA THR A 306 -9.50 -22.41 -21.31
C THR A 306 -9.07 -23.75 -21.95
N PRO A 307 -9.82 -24.29 -22.93
CA PRO A 307 -9.39 -25.37 -23.81
C PRO A 307 -8.05 -25.06 -24.48
N LEU A 308 -7.84 -23.83 -24.96
CA LEU A 308 -6.57 -23.42 -25.56
C LEU A 308 -5.41 -23.57 -24.56
N GLU A 309 -5.56 -23.03 -23.35
CA GLU A 309 -4.55 -23.19 -22.29
C GLU A 309 -4.34 -24.65 -21.89
N SER A 310 -5.43 -25.42 -21.81
CA SER A 310 -5.40 -26.83 -21.42
C SER A 310 -4.72 -27.70 -22.48
N PHE A 311 -4.88 -27.35 -23.76
CA PHE A 311 -4.19 -27.94 -24.90
C PHE A 311 -2.70 -27.59 -24.89
N CYS A 312 -2.35 -26.30 -24.74
CA CYS A 312 -0.96 -25.86 -24.65
C CYS A 312 -0.21 -26.49 -23.45
N CYS A 313 -0.91 -26.76 -22.35
CA CYS A 313 -0.37 -27.46 -21.19
C CYS A 313 -0.31 -29.00 -21.35
N GLY A 314 -0.71 -29.56 -22.50
CA GLY A 314 -0.72 -31.00 -22.76
C GLY A 314 -1.76 -31.81 -21.98
N SER A 315 -2.74 -31.15 -21.37
CA SER A 315 -3.77 -31.78 -20.52
C SER A 315 -5.05 -32.16 -21.27
N TRP A 316 -5.21 -31.67 -22.50
CA TRP A 316 -6.40 -31.89 -23.32
C TRP A 316 -6.02 -32.12 -24.78
N GLY A 317 -6.84 -32.91 -25.48
CA GLY A 317 -6.53 -33.34 -26.86
C GLY A 317 -6.82 -32.30 -27.95
N SER A 318 -7.54 -31.21 -27.64
CA SER A 318 -7.81 -30.14 -28.61
C SER A 318 -7.90 -28.76 -27.94
N GLY A 319 -7.50 -27.70 -28.66
CA GLY A 319 -7.70 -26.31 -28.23
C GLY A 319 -9.07 -25.74 -28.62
N MET A 320 -9.99 -26.59 -29.07
CA MET A 320 -11.30 -26.17 -29.58
C MET A 320 -12.28 -25.88 -28.45
N CYS A 321 -13.26 -25.03 -28.73
CA CYS A 321 -14.30 -24.66 -27.78
C CYS A 321 -15.06 -25.89 -27.23
N TRP A 322 -15.28 -25.93 -25.92
CA TRP A 322 -16.05 -26.99 -25.24
C TRP A 322 -17.50 -27.14 -25.73
N ARG A 323 -18.06 -26.09 -26.34
CA ARG A 323 -19.41 -26.11 -26.91
C ARG A 323 -19.44 -26.66 -28.34
N ASN A 324 -18.32 -27.13 -28.88
CA ASN A 324 -18.20 -27.68 -30.24
C ASN A 324 -18.69 -26.74 -31.35
N CYS A 325 -18.50 -25.43 -31.19
CA CYS A 325 -18.85 -24.44 -32.21
C CYS A 325 -17.85 -24.36 -33.39
N GLY A 326 -16.79 -25.17 -33.39
CA GLY A 326 -15.77 -25.18 -34.45
C GLY A 326 -14.71 -24.08 -34.38
N LEU A 327 -14.67 -23.27 -33.30
CA LEU A 327 -13.68 -22.21 -33.10
C LEU A 327 -12.72 -22.53 -31.94
N VAL A 328 -11.57 -21.85 -31.91
CA VAL A 328 -10.58 -21.95 -30.81
C VAL A 328 -11.21 -21.39 -29.53
N GLY A 329 -11.07 -22.14 -28.44
CA GLY A 329 -11.61 -21.75 -27.14
C GLY A 329 -10.60 -20.96 -26.34
N ASP A 330 -10.43 -19.67 -26.64
CA ASP A 330 -9.76 -18.71 -25.76
C ASP A 330 -10.74 -18.14 -24.70
N GLN A 331 -10.25 -17.24 -23.85
CA GLN A 331 -11.02 -16.72 -22.71
C GLN A 331 -12.19 -15.87 -23.19
N THR A 332 -11.97 -15.06 -24.23
CA THR A 332 -12.99 -14.20 -24.84
C THR A 332 -14.09 -14.99 -25.55
N HIS A 333 -13.69 -16.01 -26.31
CA HIS A 333 -14.61 -16.88 -27.02
C HIS A 333 -15.55 -17.62 -26.06
N ILE A 334 -15.02 -18.23 -25.02
CA ILE A 334 -15.82 -19.06 -24.11
C ILE A 334 -16.81 -18.22 -23.31
N SER A 335 -16.40 -17.02 -22.96
CA SER A 335 -17.13 -16.15 -22.06
C SER A 335 -18.14 -15.27 -22.80
N TRP A 336 -17.87 -14.85 -24.04
CA TRP A 336 -18.73 -13.92 -24.79
C TRP A 336 -18.96 -14.29 -26.26
N ASP A 337 -17.90 -14.57 -27.02
CA ASP A 337 -17.98 -14.59 -28.50
C ASP A 337 -18.45 -15.93 -29.09
N CYS A 338 -18.70 -16.96 -28.28
CA CYS A 338 -19.19 -18.24 -28.76
C CYS A 338 -20.59 -18.14 -29.37
N PRO A 339 -20.81 -18.55 -30.64
CA PRO A 339 -22.11 -18.40 -31.32
C PRO A 339 -23.28 -19.04 -30.57
N ILE A 340 -23.05 -20.21 -29.97
CA ILE A 340 -24.06 -20.95 -29.19
C ILE A 340 -24.46 -20.15 -27.94
N LEU A 341 -23.49 -19.53 -27.28
CA LEU A 341 -23.75 -18.70 -26.11
C LEU A 341 -24.43 -17.39 -26.49
N HIS A 342 -23.97 -16.75 -27.56
CA HIS A 342 -24.54 -15.52 -28.04
C HIS A 342 -26.03 -15.67 -28.37
N HIS A 343 -26.40 -16.78 -29.03
CA HIS A 343 -27.80 -17.11 -29.29
C HIS A 343 -28.61 -17.21 -28.00
N PHE A 344 -28.14 -18.01 -27.03
CA PHE A 344 -28.80 -18.16 -25.73
C PHE A 344 -28.96 -16.83 -24.97
N LEU A 345 -27.90 -16.01 -24.91
CA LEU A 345 -27.94 -14.71 -24.24
C LEU A 345 -28.92 -13.75 -24.93
N THR A 346 -29.06 -13.84 -26.25
CA THR A 346 -30.01 -13.04 -27.03
C THR A 346 -31.45 -13.43 -26.71
N GLU A 347 -31.75 -14.71 -26.57
CA GLU A 347 -33.08 -15.19 -26.14
C GLU A 347 -33.42 -14.73 -24.72
N VAL A 348 -32.48 -14.89 -23.78
CA VAL A 348 -32.64 -14.44 -22.38
C VAL A 348 -32.89 -12.93 -22.33
N LYS A 349 -32.12 -12.14 -23.09
CA LYS A 349 -32.36 -10.69 -23.22
C LYS A 349 -33.75 -10.40 -23.75
N GLY A 350 -34.18 -11.07 -24.82
CA GLY A 350 -35.52 -10.89 -25.39
C GLY A 350 -36.64 -11.17 -24.39
N LEU A 351 -36.45 -12.11 -23.46
CA LEU A 351 -37.37 -12.37 -22.35
C LEU A 351 -37.33 -11.26 -21.29
N ILE A 352 -36.13 -10.78 -20.94
CA ILE A 352 -35.95 -9.70 -19.96
C ILE A 352 -36.56 -8.40 -20.48
N ASP A 353 -36.29 -8.02 -21.74
CA ASP A 353 -36.82 -6.81 -22.37
C ASP A 353 -38.37 -6.85 -22.42
N LYS A 354 -38.96 -8.03 -22.69
CA LYS A 354 -40.41 -8.24 -22.62
C LYS A 354 -40.98 -8.07 -21.21
N LEU A 355 -40.29 -8.58 -20.19
CA LEU A 355 -40.75 -8.52 -18.80
C LEU A 355 -40.58 -7.12 -18.18
N LEU A 356 -39.49 -6.43 -18.50
CA LEU A 356 -39.14 -5.13 -17.94
C LEU A 356 -39.61 -3.93 -18.79
N LYS A 357 -40.08 -4.17 -20.03
CA LYS A 357 -40.47 -3.12 -21.00
C LYS A 357 -39.36 -2.07 -21.22
N ALA A 358 -38.10 -2.48 -21.14
CA ALA A 358 -36.94 -1.62 -21.32
C ALA A 358 -36.09 -2.17 -22.48
N ASN A 359 -35.52 -1.28 -23.29
CA ASN A 359 -34.56 -1.66 -24.33
C ASN A 359 -33.15 -1.65 -23.74
N LEU A 360 -32.68 -2.81 -23.29
CA LEU A 360 -31.29 -2.94 -22.83
C LEU A 360 -30.35 -2.86 -24.04
N THR A 361 -29.37 -1.96 -24.04
CA THR A 361 -28.36 -1.89 -25.12
C THR A 361 -27.25 -2.91 -24.88
N TYR A 362 -26.83 -3.60 -25.94
CA TYR A 362 -25.73 -4.57 -25.91
C TYR A 362 -24.45 -3.82 -26.31
N SER A 363 -23.78 -3.13 -25.38
CA SER A 363 -22.50 -2.50 -25.73
C SER A 363 -21.39 -3.56 -25.70
N LEU A 364 -20.95 -3.98 -26.89
CA LEU A 364 -19.79 -4.85 -27.12
C LEU A 364 -18.47 -4.05 -27.17
N MET A 365 -18.35 -3.00 -26.36
CA MET A 365 -17.07 -2.31 -26.18
C MET A 365 -16.13 -3.14 -25.31
N ILE A 366 -14.83 -2.93 -25.50
CA ILE A 366 -13.72 -3.61 -24.81
C ILE A 366 -13.87 -3.56 -23.29
N CYS A 367 -14.37 -2.44 -22.76
CA CYS A 367 -14.64 -2.26 -21.34
C CYS A 367 -15.75 -3.22 -20.83
N PRO A 368 -16.96 -3.29 -21.41
CA PRO A 368 -17.98 -4.29 -21.08
C PRO A 368 -17.58 -5.77 -21.24
N LYS A 369 -16.70 -6.10 -22.20
CA LYS A 369 -16.16 -7.47 -22.35
C LYS A 369 -15.30 -7.88 -21.16
N ILE A 370 -14.48 -6.97 -20.62
CA ILE A 370 -13.66 -7.24 -19.44
C ILE A 370 -14.45 -7.00 -18.14
N THR A 371 -15.37 -6.03 -18.10
CA THR A 371 -16.14 -5.67 -16.89
C THR A 371 -17.22 -6.66 -16.50
N GLY A 372 -17.48 -7.65 -17.37
CA GLY A 372 -18.06 -8.93 -16.99
C GLY A 372 -19.38 -8.83 -16.25
N PHE A 373 -20.24 -7.88 -16.59
CA PHE A 373 -21.70 -8.00 -16.57
C PHE A 373 -22.30 -6.73 -17.17
N TYR A 374 -23.38 -6.93 -17.92
CA TYR A 374 -24.27 -5.88 -18.41
C TYR A 374 -24.57 -4.91 -17.27
N CYS A 375 -24.02 -3.70 -17.33
CA CYS A 375 -24.59 -2.59 -16.60
C CYS A 375 -26.02 -2.44 -17.09
N ILE A 376 -26.97 -3.06 -16.39
CA ILE A 376 -28.32 -2.54 -16.30
C ILE A 376 -28.19 -1.28 -15.45
N SER A 377 -27.63 -0.24 -16.04
CA SER A 377 -27.89 1.12 -15.59
C SER A 377 -29.32 1.41 -16.01
N CYS A 378 -30.23 1.34 -15.04
CA CYS A 378 -31.53 2.00 -15.14
C CYS A 378 -31.32 3.51 -15.30
#